data_AF-A0A9D3T6E3-F1
#
_entry.id   AF-A0A9D3T6E3-F1
#
_cell.length_a   1.000
_cell.length_b   1.000
_cell.length_c   1.000
_cell.angle_alpha   90.00
_cell.angle_beta   90.00
_cell.angle_gamma   90.00
#
_symmetry.space_group_name_H-M   'P 1'
#
loop_
_entity.id
_entity.type
_entity.pdbx_description
1 polymer ?
#
loop_
_entity_poly.entity_id
_entity_poly.type
_entity_poly.pdbx_seq_one_letter_code
_entity_poly.pdbx_strand_id
1 'polypeptide(L)'
;MSELLHSLVRASEKAANIARACRQEESLFSLLIEEKKEGEKNKKFVTDFKTLADVLVQEVIKHDIGKQFPGLENNIFGEESNEFMNGLGEKIQVQVCETEQGTSSLLSKVLGGNMEAAEVLARAAHGDIVISNLGTGDIDIPVDDLGVWVDPIDSTFQYIKGIDDSVPNNNIYSQGLQCVTVLIGVYHLQTGVPVMGVINQPFAVLDPKTQRWTGQYYWGISYGRVMQISSSHR
;
A
#
# COMPACT_ATOMS: atom_id res chain seq x y z
N MET A 1 -21.11 -11.31 -1.61
CA MET A 1 -20.17 -10.18 -1.46
C MET A 1 -19.05 -10.42 -2.45
N SER A 2 -18.54 -9.42 -3.18
CA SER A 2 -17.27 -9.65 -3.90
C SER A 2 -16.18 -9.88 -2.84
N GLU A 3 -15.84 -11.15 -2.58
CA GLU A 3 -14.84 -11.54 -1.58
C GLU A 3 -13.50 -10.91 -1.91
N LEU A 4 -13.16 -10.85 -3.20
CA LEU A 4 -11.95 -10.20 -3.68
C LEU A 4 -11.94 -8.71 -3.29
N LEU A 5 -13.03 -7.96 -3.53
CA LEU A 5 -13.05 -6.54 -3.14
C LEU A 5 -12.88 -6.37 -1.62
N HIS A 6 -13.53 -7.20 -0.81
CA HIS A 6 -13.38 -7.14 0.65
C HIS A 6 -11.92 -7.34 1.06
N SER A 7 -11.25 -8.30 0.45
CA SER A 7 -9.83 -8.58 0.70
C SER A 7 -8.91 -7.49 0.18
N LEU A 8 -9.23 -6.83 -0.93
CA LEU A 8 -8.47 -5.67 -1.43
C LEU A 8 -8.61 -4.46 -0.50
N VAL A 9 -9.82 -4.17 0.00
CA VAL A 9 -10.02 -3.11 0.99
C VAL A 9 -9.25 -3.41 2.27
N ARG A 10 -9.28 -4.67 2.75
CA ARG A 10 -8.50 -5.12 3.90
C ARG A 10 -7.00 -4.91 3.69
N ALA A 11 -6.48 -5.35 2.55
CA ALA A 11 -5.07 -5.20 2.19
C ALA A 11 -4.66 -3.72 2.07
N SER A 12 -5.52 -2.87 1.50
CA SER A 12 -5.27 -1.42 1.40
C SER A 12 -5.17 -0.73 2.77
N GLU A 13 -5.95 -1.18 3.75
CA GLU A 13 -5.92 -0.60 5.10
C GLU A 13 -4.69 -1.08 5.88
N LYS A 14 -4.29 -2.33 5.67
CA LYS A 14 -3.02 -2.85 6.17
C LYS A 14 -1.84 -2.08 5.58
N ALA A 15 -1.88 -1.79 4.27
CA ALA A 15 -0.92 -0.93 3.60
C ALA A 15 -0.88 0.50 4.20
N ALA A 16 -2.04 1.09 4.44
CA ALA A 16 -2.15 2.39 5.10
C ALA A 16 -1.54 2.39 6.52
N ASN A 17 -1.71 1.31 7.29
CA ASN A 17 -1.07 1.16 8.59
C ASN A 17 0.45 1.11 8.50
N ILE A 18 1.01 0.40 7.50
CA ILE A 18 2.45 0.38 7.25
C ILE A 18 2.94 1.78 6.90
N ALA A 19 2.27 2.48 5.99
CA ALA A 19 2.63 3.84 5.61
C ALA A 19 2.63 4.80 6.81
N ARG A 20 1.63 4.70 7.69
CA ARG A 20 1.57 5.47 8.95
C ARG A 20 2.68 5.09 9.92
N ALA A 21 2.94 3.79 10.11
CA ALA A 21 3.98 3.31 11.02
C ALA A 21 5.39 3.78 10.61
N CYS A 22 5.72 3.70 9.33
CA CYS A 22 6.96 4.25 8.78
C CYS A 22 7.15 5.74 9.09
N ARG A 23 6.06 6.52 9.12
CA ARG A 23 6.10 7.97 9.37
C ARG A 23 6.16 8.35 10.84
N GLN A 24 5.65 7.51 11.74
CA GLN A 24 5.70 7.74 13.19
C GLN A 24 7.13 7.63 13.75
N GLU A 25 8.01 6.95 13.02
CA GLU A 25 9.39 6.73 13.42
C GLU A 25 10.34 7.52 12.51
N GLU A 26 10.58 8.79 12.86
CA GLU A 26 11.33 9.74 12.03
C GLU A 26 12.79 9.29 11.75
N SER A 27 13.41 8.62 12.73
CA SER A 27 14.75 8.04 12.61
C SER A 27 14.79 6.90 11.58
N LEU A 28 13.71 6.13 11.45
CA LEU A 28 13.57 5.06 10.47
C LEU A 28 13.32 5.60 9.10
N PHE A 29 12.49 6.62 8.98
CA PHE A 29 12.06 7.14 7.69
C PHE A 29 13.23 7.49 6.76
N SER A 30 14.31 8.05 7.31
CA SER A 30 15.54 8.33 6.55
C SER A 30 16.27 7.08 6.02
N LEU A 31 16.19 5.96 6.74
CA LEU A 31 16.77 4.66 6.36
C LEU A 31 15.91 3.91 5.34
N LEU A 32 14.65 4.31 5.16
CA LEU A 32 13.71 3.66 4.26
C LEU A 32 13.83 4.16 2.82
N ILE A 33 14.62 5.20 2.53
CA ILE A 33 14.65 5.86 1.22
C ILE A 33 15.85 5.37 0.40
N GLU A 34 15.58 4.77 -0.76
CA GLU A 34 16.56 4.43 -1.80
C GLU A 34 16.29 5.31 -3.04
N GLU A 35 17.33 5.94 -3.62
CA GLU A 35 17.16 6.63 -4.90
C GLU A 35 17.12 5.60 -6.04
N LYS A 36 16.10 5.65 -6.90
CA LYS A 36 15.96 4.74 -8.05
C LYS A 36 17.14 4.93 -9.02
N LYS A 37 17.65 3.83 -9.57
CA LYS A 37 18.77 3.86 -10.54
C LYS A 37 18.31 4.37 -11.92
N GLU A 38 19.22 4.83 -12.76
CA GLU A 38 18.92 5.46 -14.07
C GLU A 38 18.09 4.63 -15.09
N GLY A 39 17.77 3.36 -14.80
CA GLY A 39 16.82 2.54 -15.59
C GLY A 39 15.41 2.41 -15.01
N GLU A 40 15.23 2.73 -13.72
CA GLU A 40 13.98 2.62 -12.97
C GLU A 40 13.35 3.99 -12.70
N LYS A 41 14.10 5.08 -12.94
CA LYS A 41 13.60 6.46 -12.78
C LYS A 41 12.48 6.78 -13.76
N ASN A 42 11.42 7.38 -13.26
CA ASN A 42 10.42 8.04 -14.07
C ASN A 42 11.02 9.30 -14.71
N LYS A 43 11.09 9.33 -16.04
CA LYS A 43 11.74 10.38 -16.86
C LYS A 43 11.24 11.81 -16.62
N LYS A 44 10.12 11.98 -15.91
CA LYS A 44 9.55 13.29 -15.56
C LYS A 44 10.13 13.89 -14.27
N PHE A 45 10.81 13.10 -13.43
CA PHE A 45 11.33 13.55 -12.13
C PHE A 45 12.86 13.64 -12.14
N VAL A 46 13.40 14.70 -11.49
CA VAL A 46 14.86 14.96 -11.38
C VAL A 46 15.53 13.98 -10.41
N THR A 47 14.80 13.56 -9.38
CA THR A 47 15.16 12.53 -8.40
C THR A 47 13.93 11.68 -8.14
N ASP A 48 14.10 10.36 -8.17
CA ASP A 48 13.02 9.39 -8.00
C ASP A 48 13.43 8.45 -6.86
N PHE A 49 12.52 8.21 -5.92
CA PHE A 49 12.81 7.50 -4.68
C PHE A 49 11.90 6.31 -4.56
N LYS A 50 12.46 5.19 -4.12
CA LYS A 50 11.77 3.98 -3.69
C LYS A 50 11.87 3.93 -2.18
N THR A 51 10.76 3.67 -1.49
CA THR A 51 10.81 3.42 -0.05
C THR A 51 10.67 1.94 0.27
N LEU A 52 11.27 1.48 1.39
CA LEU A 52 10.95 0.16 1.93
C LEU A 52 9.44 0.02 2.22
N ALA A 53 8.76 1.13 2.50
CA ALA A 53 7.31 1.14 2.65
C ALA A 53 6.61 0.74 1.33
N ASP A 54 7.06 1.25 0.19
CA ASP A 54 6.53 0.87 -1.13
C ASP A 54 6.65 -0.64 -1.37
N VAL A 55 7.85 -1.18 -1.14
CA VAL A 55 8.13 -2.61 -1.34
C VAL A 55 7.29 -3.46 -0.41
N LEU A 56 7.26 -3.13 0.89
CA LEU A 56 6.55 -3.91 1.89
C LEU A 56 5.04 -3.86 1.66
N VAL A 57 4.48 -2.70 1.29
CA VAL A 57 3.07 -2.56 0.95
C VAL A 57 2.71 -3.46 -0.23
N GLN A 58 3.49 -3.42 -1.31
CA GLN A 58 3.22 -4.25 -2.49
C GLN A 58 3.31 -5.74 -2.15
N GLU A 59 4.33 -6.16 -1.37
CA GLU A 59 4.49 -7.55 -0.95
C GLU A 59 3.38 -8.01 0.00
N VAL A 60 2.87 -7.13 0.88
CA VAL A 60 1.72 -7.42 1.75
C VAL A 60 0.46 -7.64 0.94
N ILE A 61 0.18 -6.78 -0.05
CA ILE A 61 -0.97 -6.94 -0.94
C ILE A 61 -0.84 -8.26 -1.70
N LYS A 62 0.35 -8.55 -2.25
CA LYS A 62 0.62 -9.79 -2.97
C LYS A 62 0.43 -11.04 -2.11
N HIS A 63 0.99 -11.04 -0.91
CA HIS A 63 0.91 -12.14 0.05
C HIS A 63 -0.54 -12.42 0.49
N ASP A 64 -1.26 -11.39 0.96
CA ASP A 64 -2.59 -11.56 1.54
C ASP A 64 -3.65 -11.94 0.51
N ILE A 65 -3.53 -11.41 -0.71
CA ILE A 65 -4.42 -11.75 -1.81
C ILE A 65 -4.08 -13.15 -2.34
N GLY A 66 -2.80 -13.47 -2.58
CA GLY A 66 -2.39 -14.81 -3.04
C GLY A 66 -2.78 -15.93 -2.09
N LYS A 67 -2.72 -15.66 -0.77
CA LYS A 67 -3.15 -16.62 0.25
C LYS A 67 -4.66 -16.94 0.18
N GLN A 68 -5.48 -15.98 -0.21
CA GLN A 68 -6.94 -16.14 -0.29
C GLN A 68 -7.43 -16.57 -1.68
N PHE A 69 -6.72 -16.17 -2.73
CA PHE A 69 -7.05 -16.44 -4.13
C PHE A 69 -5.82 -17.05 -4.83
N PRO A 70 -5.54 -18.34 -4.60
CA PRO A 70 -4.36 -19.00 -5.16
C PRO A 70 -4.28 -18.85 -6.68
N GLY A 71 -3.11 -18.45 -7.17
CA GLY A 71 -2.85 -18.17 -8.58
C GLY A 71 -2.90 -16.69 -8.93
N LEU A 72 -3.72 -15.89 -8.22
CA LEU A 72 -3.87 -14.46 -8.50
C LEU A 72 -2.57 -13.68 -8.19
N GLU A 73 -1.75 -14.15 -7.26
CA GLU A 73 -0.45 -13.55 -6.92
C GLU A 73 0.51 -13.43 -8.10
N ASN A 74 0.34 -14.28 -9.13
CA ASN A 74 1.12 -14.24 -10.36
C ASN A 74 0.68 -13.12 -11.31
N ASN A 75 -0.53 -12.59 -11.09
CA ASN A 75 -1.15 -11.52 -11.87
C ASN A 75 -1.28 -10.22 -11.06
N ILE A 76 -0.58 -10.11 -9.93
CA ILE A 76 -0.42 -8.85 -9.18
C ILE A 76 0.87 -8.18 -9.64
N PHE A 77 0.70 -7.05 -10.32
CA PHE A 77 1.77 -6.21 -10.83
C PHE A 77 1.76 -4.88 -10.08
N GLY A 78 2.91 -4.24 -9.97
CA GLY A 78 3.01 -2.92 -9.36
C GLY A 78 4.26 -2.19 -9.80
N GLU A 79 4.48 -1.00 -9.25
CA GLU A 79 5.61 -0.14 -9.59
C GLU A 79 6.95 -0.74 -9.13
N GLU A 80 6.96 -1.42 -7.97
CA GLU A 80 8.21 -1.76 -7.30
C GLU A 80 8.68 -3.19 -7.54
N SER A 81 10.01 -3.35 -7.61
CA SER A 81 10.63 -4.66 -7.45
C SER A 81 10.69 -5.04 -5.96
N ASN A 82 10.63 -6.34 -5.65
CA ASN A 82 10.79 -6.83 -4.28
C ASN A 82 12.25 -6.95 -3.84
N GLU A 83 13.21 -6.49 -4.66
CA GLU A 83 14.63 -6.40 -4.29
C GLU A 83 14.90 -5.03 -3.64
N PHE A 84 15.54 -5.02 -2.48
CA PHE A 84 15.97 -3.81 -1.79
C PHE A 84 17.48 -3.91 -1.48
N MET A 85 18.22 -2.81 -1.67
CA MET A 85 19.64 -2.75 -1.33
C MET A 85 19.84 -2.04 0.00
N ASN A 86 20.40 -2.74 1.00
CA ASN A 86 20.68 -2.10 2.30
C ASN A 86 21.93 -1.21 2.22
N GLY A 87 22.19 -0.46 3.31
CA GLY A 87 23.37 0.41 3.41
C GLY A 87 24.73 -0.29 3.36
N LEU A 88 24.78 -1.63 3.41
CA LEU A 88 25.99 -2.44 3.26
C LEU A 88 26.19 -2.91 1.80
N GLY A 89 25.28 -2.58 0.89
CA GLY A 89 25.30 -3.03 -0.50
C GLY A 89 24.76 -4.45 -0.71
N GLU A 90 24.16 -5.07 0.32
CA GLU A 90 23.54 -6.38 0.21
C GLU A 90 22.17 -6.24 -0.46
N LYS A 91 21.91 -7.10 -1.44
CA LYS A 91 20.60 -7.23 -2.09
C LYS A 91 19.73 -8.19 -1.29
N ILE A 92 18.58 -7.72 -0.84
CA ILE A 92 17.64 -8.48 -0.03
C ILE A 92 16.33 -8.58 -0.80
N GLN A 93 15.81 -9.79 -0.98
CA GLN A 93 14.44 -9.99 -1.45
C GLN A 93 13.50 -9.81 -0.26
N VAL A 94 12.79 -8.69 -0.25
CA VAL A 94 11.75 -8.39 0.74
C VAL A 94 10.53 -9.24 0.43
N GLN A 95 9.96 -9.85 1.46
CA GLN A 95 8.74 -10.64 1.40
C GLN A 95 8.08 -10.66 2.77
N VAL A 96 6.78 -10.91 2.81
CA VAL A 96 6.07 -11.23 4.05
C VAL A 96 6.27 -12.70 4.34
N CYS A 97 6.92 -13.02 5.47
CA CYS A 97 7.13 -14.40 5.91
C CYS A 97 5.87 -14.98 6.56
N GLU A 98 5.86 -16.29 6.79
CA GLU A 98 4.74 -16.99 7.45
C GLU A 98 4.43 -16.47 8.86
N THR A 99 5.43 -15.95 9.57
CA THR A 99 5.32 -15.46 10.95
C THR A 99 5.80 -14.02 11.07
N GLU A 100 5.23 -13.28 12.03
CA GLU A 100 5.65 -11.91 12.36
C GLU A 100 7.15 -11.86 12.68
N GLN A 101 7.66 -12.84 13.44
CA GLN A 101 9.07 -12.94 13.81
C GLN A 101 9.98 -13.20 12.59
N GLY A 102 9.50 -13.97 11.61
CA GLY A 102 10.20 -14.18 10.36
C GLY A 102 10.32 -12.88 9.56
N THR A 103 9.21 -12.13 9.46
CA THR A 103 9.19 -10.84 8.76
C THR A 103 10.07 -9.81 9.48
N SER A 104 10.03 -9.72 10.81
CA SER A 104 10.89 -8.78 11.55
C SER A 104 12.38 -9.15 11.39
N SER A 105 12.73 -10.43 11.41
CA SER A 105 14.11 -10.87 11.19
C SER A 105 14.62 -10.51 9.79
N LEU A 106 13.77 -10.59 8.76
CA LEU A 106 14.11 -10.16 7.41
C LEU A 106 14.27 -8.64 7.32
N LEU A 107 13.28 -7.89 7.80
CA LEU A 107 13.28 -6.42 7.76
C LEU A 107 14.42 -5.82 8.58
N SER A 108 14.82 -6.45 9.68
CA SER A 108 15.99 -6.04 10.47
C SER A 108 17.26 -5.98 9.61
N LYS A 109 17.47 -6.93 8.69
CA LYS A 109 18.63 -6.93 7.77
C LYS A 109 18.57 -5.77 6.77
N VAL A 110 17.37 -5.44 6.31
CA VAL A 110 17.14 -4.29 5.43
C VAL A 110 17.46 -2.98 6.17
N LEU A 111 17.07 -2.92 7.45
CA LEU A 111 17.19 -1.75 8.32
C LEU A 111 18.50 -1.70 9.10
N GLY A 112 19.58 -2.32 8.60
CA GLY A 112 20.91 -2.25 9.21
C GLY A 112 20.98 -2.81 10.65
N GLY A 113 20.15 -3.80 10.96
CA GLY A 113 20.06 -4.43 12.28
C GLY A 113 19.03 -3.79 13.23
N ASN A 114 18.29 -2.76 12.79
CA ASN A 114 17.29 -2.12 13.65
C ASN A 114 16.07 -3.03 13.87
N MET A 115 16.07 -3.77 14.97
CA MET A 115 15.03 -4.73 15.30
C MET A 115 13.72 -4.07 15.75
N GLU A 116 13.78 -2.99 16.54
CA GLU A 116 12.57 -2.29 17.01
C GLU A 116 11.71 -1.82 15.84
N ALA A 117 12.36 -1.20 14.86
CA ALA A 117 11.77 -0.82 13.59
C ALA A 117 11.13 -1.96 12.82
N ALA A 118 11.90 -3.05 12.70
CA ALA A 118 11.49 -4.22 11.97
C ALA A 118 10.27 -4.90 12.61
N GLU A 119 10.20 -4.92 13.94
CA GLU A 119 9.06 -5.43 14.69
C GLU A 119 7.82 -4.57 14.50
N VAL A 120 7.95 -3.24 14.49
CA VAL A 120 6.82 -2.33 14.22
C VAL A 120 6.25 -2.58 12.82
N LEU A 121 7.09 -2.67 11.80
CA LEU A 121 6.66 -2.92 10.42
C LEU A 121 6.12 -4.34 10.23
N ALA A 122 6.74 -5.35 10.83
CA ALA A 122 6.26 -6.72 10.78
C ALA A 122 4.87 -6.85 11.44
N ARG A 123 4.66 -6.20 12.58
CA ARG A 123 3.35 -6.17 13.24
C ARG A 123 2.29 -5.50 12.38
N ALA A 124 2.64 -4.41 11.70
CA ALA A 124 1.72 -3.75 10.76
C ALA A 124 1.39 -4.66 9.55
N ALA A 125 2.37 -5.39 9.01
CA ALA A 125 2.21 -6.33 7.91
C ALA A 125 1.41 -7.59 8.29
N HIS A 126 1.48 -8.03 9.54
CA HIS A 126 0.75 -9.20 10.04
C HIS A 126 -0.58 -8.87 10.69
N GLY A 127 -0.84 -7.58 10.99
CA GLY A 127 -2.02 -7.15 11.72
C GLY A 127 -3.35 -7.53 11.06
N ASP A 128 -4.28 -8.09 11.85
CA ASP A 128 -5.61 -8.42 11.38
C ASP A 128 -6.50 -7.18 11.29
N ILE A 129 -6.98 -6.89 10.07
CA ILE A 129 -7.86 -5.75 9.82
C ILE A 129 -9.31 -6.21 9.66
N VAL A 130 -10.17 -5.67 10.52
CA VAL A 130 -11.62 -5.92 10.48
C VAL A 130 -12.29 -4.86 9.61
N ILE A 131 -12.66 -5.22 8.37
CA ILE A 131 -13.47 -4.38 7.47
C ILE A 131 -14.95 -4.72 7.64
N SER A 132 -15.77 -3.71 7.93
CA SER A 132 -17.23 -3.82 7.98
C SER A 132 -17.79 -4.31 6.64
N ASN A 133 -19.02 -4.83 6.64
CA ASN A 133 -19.67 -5.25 5.40
C ASN A 133 -19.75 -4.06 4.41
N LEU A 134 -19.21 -4.24 3.21
CA LEU A 134 -19.19 -3.21 2.16
C LEU A 134 -20.56 -3.02 1.50
N GLY A 135 -21.53 -3.91 1.74
CA GLY A 135 -22.89 -3.76 1.21
C GLY A 135 -22.99 -4.03 -0.30
N THR A 136 -22.05 -4.76 -0.88
CA THR A 136 -21.98 -5.00 -2.34
C THR A 136 -23.00 -6.01 -2.86
N GLY A 137 -23.64 -6.79 -1.97
CA GLY A 137 -24.48 -7.93 -2.34
C GLY A 137 -23.65 -9.09 -2.91
N ASP A 138 -24.30 -10.11 -3.47
CA ASP A 138 -23.63 -11.27 -4.04
C ASP A 138 -23.25 -11.04 -5.50
N ILE A 139 -22.07 -10.44 -5.68
CA ILE A 139 -21.40 -10.29 -6.98
C ILE A 139 -20.29 -11.33 -7.03
N ASP A 140 -20.42 -12.28 -7.94
CA ASP A 140 -19.39 -13.26 -8.25
C ASP A 140 -18.64 -12.81 -9.51
N ILE A 141 -17.33 -12.60 -9.37
CA ILE A 141 -16.44 -12.20 -10.46
C ILE A 141 -15.35 -13.26 -10.55
N PRO A 142 -15.27 -14.03 -11.65
CA PRO A 142 -14.24 -15.02 -11.84
C PRO A 142 -12.84 -14.39 -11.77
N VAL A 143 -11.99 -14.91 -10.89
CA VAL A 143 -10.66 -14.34 -10.65
C VAL A 143 -9.62 -14.76 -11.69
N ASP A 144 -9.88 -15.83 -12.44
CA ASP A 144 -8.91 -16.45 -13.36
C ASP A 144 -8.49 -15.55 -14.53
N ASP A 145 -9.32 -14.57 -14.90
CA ASP A 145 -9.05 -13.61 -15.97
C ASP A 145 -8.76 -12.19 -15.42
N LEU A 146 -8.43 -12.07 -14.14
CA LEU A 146 -8.15 -10.79 -13.51
C LEU A 146 -6.65 -10.56 -13.33
N GLY A 147 -6.24 -9.34 -13.65
CA GLY A 147 -4.97 -8.75 -13.25
C GLY A 147 -5.20 -7.68 -12.19
N VAL A 148 -4.23 -7.50 -11.32
CA VAL A 148 -4.20 -6.43 -10.32
C VAL A 148 -3.01 -5.52 -10.61
N TRP A 149 -3.23 -4.22 -10.55
CA TRP A 149 -2.18 -3.21 -10.63
C TRP A 149 -2.14 -2.42 -9.32
N VAL A 150 -0.94 -2.28 -8.74
CA VAL A 150 -0.71 -1.68 -7.43
C VAL A 150 0.22 -0.48 -7.57
N ASP A 151 -0.23 0.67 -7.07
CA ASP A 151 0.62 1.79 -6.69
C ASP A 151 0.69 1.81 -5.14
N PRO A 152 1.81 1.37 -4.55
CA PRO A 152 1.86 1.13 -3.12
C PRO A 152 1.80 2.43 -2.31
N ILE A 153 2.47 3.51 -2.75
CA ILE A 153 2.40 4.85 -2.17
C ILE A 153 2.51 5.90 -3.29
N ASP A 154 1.37 6.22 -3.90
CA ASP A 154 1.28 7.32 -4.85
C ASP A 154 1.58 8.65 -4.15
N SER A 155 2.21 9.56 -4.90
CA SER A 155 2.77 10.81 -4.37
C SER A 155 3.91 10.62 -3.38
N THR A 156 4.85 9.71 -3.68
CA THR A 156 6.05 9.42 -2.86
C THR A 156 6.79 10.69 -2.42
N PHE A 157 6.85 11.73 -3.27
CA PHE A 157 7.44 13.02 -2.90
C PHE A 157 6.72 13.69 -1.72
N GLN A 158 5.39 13.70 -1.72
CA GLN A 158 4.61 14.26 -0.60
C GLN A 158 4.74 13.39 0.64
N TYR A 159 4.78 12.07 0.47
CA TYR A 159 5.01 11.12 1.55
C TYR A 159 6.37 11.35 2.23
N ILE A 160 7.43 11.56 1.44
CA ILE A 160 8.77 11.85 1.95
C ILE A 160 8.82 13.21 2.64
N LYS A 161 8.26 14.24 2.01
CA LYS A 161 8.26 15.61 2.52
C LYS A 161 7.49 15.72 3.84
N GLY A 162 6.44 14.93 4.03
CA GLY A 162 5.79 14.75 5.32
C GLY A 162 5.06 15.98 5.88
N ILE A 163 4.59 16.91 5.04
CA ILE A 163 3.83 18.07 5.51
C ILE A 163 2.50 17.60 6.09
N ASP A 164 2.28 17.87 7.37
CA ASP A 164 1.08 17.50 8.13
C ASP A 164 0.11 18.66 8.39
N ASP A 165 0.59 19.91 8.27
CA ASP A 165 -0.13 21.16 8.54
C ASP A 165 -0.67 21.86 7.28
N SER A 166 -0.73 21.13 6.16
CA SER A 166 -1.26 21.66 4.89
C SER A 166 -2.72 22.10 5.05
N VAL A 167 -3.07 23.23 4.44
CA VAL A 167 -4.44 23.78 4.45
C VAL A 167 -5.06 23.63 3.07
N PRO A 168 -6.24 23.00 2.95
CA PRO A 168 -6.88 22.80 1.65
C PRO A 168 -7.46 24.11 1.13
N ASN A 169 -7.40 24.31 -0.19
CA ASN A 169 -8.14 25.37 -0.88
C ASN A 169 -9.38 24.74 -1.53
N ASN A 170 -10.58 25.20 -1.18
CA ASN A 170 -11.84 24.63 -1.66
C ASN A 170 -11.92 23.10 -1.45
N ASN A 171 -11.50 22.62 -0.29
CA ASN A 171 -11.41 21.19 0.08
C ASN A 171 -10.44 20.35 -0.77
N ILE A 172 -9.52 20.99 -1.51
CA ILE A 172 -8.49 20.32 -2.29
C ILE A 172 -7.12 20.65 -1.68
N TYR A 173 -6.39 19.61 -1.29
CA TYR A 173 -5.00 19.71 -0.87
C TYR A 173 -4.10 19.74 -2.10
N SER A 174 -3.29 20.79 -2.24
CA SER A 174 -2.28 20.90 -3.31
C SER A 174 -0.92 20.28 -2.93
N GLN A 175 -0.72 19.97 -1.65
CA GLN A 175 0.44 19.32 -1.08
C GLN A 175 0.08 18.74 0.30
N GLY A 176 1.00 17.98 0.88
CA GLY A 176 0.85 17.38 2.20
C GLY A 176 0.60 15.89 2.15
N LEU A 177 0.66 15.26 3.33
CA LEU A 177 0.39 13.84 3.50
C LEU A 177 -1.02 13.45 3.01
N GLN A 178 -1.96 14.40 3.00
CA GLN A 178 -3.29 14.22 2.43
C GLN A 178 -3.25 13.92 0.92
N CYS A 179 -2.16 14.23 0.20
CA CYS A 179 -2.04 13.87 -1.22
C CYS A 179 -1.60 12.41 -1.45
N VAL A 180 -1.22 11.68 -0.39
CA VAL A 180 -0.71 10.32 -0.48
C VAL A 180 -1.85 9.31 -0.56
N THR A 181 -1.77 8.37 -1.51
CA THR A 181 -2.76 7.30 -1.64
C THR A 181 -2.10 5.94 -1.91
N VAL A 182 -2.78 4.88 -1.50
CA VAL A 182 -2.53 3.50 -1.93
C VAL A 182 -3.57 3.19 -3.00
N LEU A 183 -3.13 2.80 -4.19
CA LEU A 183 -4.02 2.51 -5.32
C LEU A 183 -3.96 1.03 -5.66
N ILE A 184 -5.12 0.38 -5.69
CA ILE A 184 -5.25 -1.01 -6.11
C ILE A 184 -6.32 -1.09 -7.18
N GLY A 185 -5.92 -1.29 -8.43
CA GLY A 185 -6.81 -1.46 -9.56
C GLY A 185 -6.91 -2.93 -9.97
N VAL A 186 -8.10 -3.39 -10.32
CA VAL A 186 -8.33 -4.72 -10.89
C VAL A 186 -8.87 -4.57 -12.29
N TYR A 187 -8.35 -5.34 -13.24
CA TYR A 187 -8.71 -5.27 -14.64
C TYR A 187 -8.80 -6.66 -15.27
N HIS A 188 -9.50 -6.78 -16.39
CA HIS A 188 -9.52 -8.01 -17.19
C HIS A 188 -8.21 -8.17 -17.97
N LEU A 189 -7.54 -9.32 -17.84
CA LEU A 189 -6.28 -9.60 -18.52
C LEU A 189 -6.44 -9.56 -20.05
N GLN A 190 -7.53 -10.11 -20.58
CA GLN A 190 -7.75 -10.17 -22.03
C GLN A 190 -8.12 -8.83 -22.66
N THR A 191 -8.89 -7.99 -21.95
CA THR A 191 -9.47 -6.76 -22.54
C THR A 191 -8.81 -5.48 -22.04
N GLY A 192 -8.10 -5.53 -20.93
CA GLY A 192 -7.55 -4.35 -20.24
C GLY A 192 -8.60 -3.50 -19.53
N VAL A 193 -9.88 -3.88 -19.53
CA VAL A 193 -10.96 -3.07 -18.95
C VAL A 193 -10.89 -3.14 -17.42
N PRO A 194 -10.91 -1.99 -16.71
CA PRO A 194 -10.96 -1.96 -15.25
C PRO A 194 -12.30 -2.46 -14.72
N VAL A 195 -12.27 -3.28 -13.68
CA VAL A 195 -13.41 -3.97 -13.08
C VAL A 195 -13.65 -3.54 -11.64
N MET A 196 -12.58 -3.35 -10.86
CA MET A 196 -12.66 -2.91 -9.46
C MET A 196 -11.53 -1.94 -9.16
N GLY A 197 -11.74 -1.10 -8.15
CA GLY A 197 -10.70 -0.20 -7.67
C GLY A 197 -10.85 0.05 -6.19
N VAL A 198 -9.72 0.17 -5.49
CA VAL A 198 -9.61 0.64 -4.12
C VAL A 198 -8.62 1.79 -4.10
N ILE A 199 -9.03 2.90 -3.49
CA ILE A 199 -8.16 4.03 -3.17
C ILE A 199 -8.18 4.16 -1.66
N ASN A 200 -7.03 4.01 -1.00
CA ASN A 200 -6.90 4.27 0.43
C ASN A 200 -6.03 5.50 0.63
N GLN A 201 -6.51 6.47 1.40
CA GLN A 201 -5.77 7.66 1.78
C GLN A 201 -5.36 7.49 3.25
N PRO A 202 -4.08 7.16 3.53
CA PRO A 202 -3.65 6.82 4.88
C PRO A 202 -3.69 8.01 5.86
N PHE A 203 -3.55 9.23 5.33
CA PHE A 203 -3.41 10.47 6.08
C PHE A 203 -4.55 11.45 5.75
N ALA A 204 -5.79 11.07 6.08
CA ALA A 204 -6.96 11.88 5.75
C ALA A 204 -7.21 13.00 6.78
N VAL A 205 -7.17 12.65 8.07
CA VAL A 205 -7.40 13.58 9.17
C VAL A 205 -6.35 13.36 10.25
N LEU A 206 -5.71 14.44 10.70
CA LEU A 206 -4.82 14.43 11.86
C LEU A 206 -5.60 14.91 13.09
N ASP A 207 -5.67 14.09 14.12
CA ASP A 207 -6.21 14.52 15.41
C ASP A 207 -5.19 15.44 16.11
N PRO A 208 -5.50 16.72 16.33
CA PRO A 208 -4.57 17.68 16.92
C PRO A 208 -4.20 17.33 18.37
N LYS A 209 -5.02 16.55 19.08
CA LYS A 209 -4.78 16.18 20.49
C LYS A 209 -3.85 14.98 20.61
N THR A 210 -4.08 13.96 19.78
CA THR A 210 -3.35 12.69 19.86
C THR A 210 -2.18 12.63 18.89
N GLN A 211 -2.10 13.55 17.93
CA GLN A 211 -1.13 13.54 16.83
C GLN A 211 -1.19 12.24 16.02
N ARG A 212 -2.38 11.64 15.93
CA ARG A 212 -2.63 10.41 15.19
C ARG A 212 -3.42 10.69 13.93
N TRP A 213 -2.97 10.06 12.86
CA TRP A 213 -3.64 10.07 11.57
C TRP A 213 -4.74 9.02 11.53
N THR A 214 -5.90 9.42 11.05
CA THR A 214 -6.95 8.53 10.58
C THR A 214 -7.02 8.58 9.06
N GLY A 215 -7.29 7.42 8.46
CA GLY A 215 -7.40 7.27 7.02
C GLY A 215 -8.85 7.27 6.54
N GLN A 216 -9.00 7.20 5.24
CA GLN A 216 -10.26 6.87 4.59
C GLN A 216 -9.98 6.05 3.35
N TYR A 217 -10.97 5.25 2.93
CA TYR A 217 -10.87 4.50 1.70
C TYR A 217 -12.13 4.64 0.86
N TYR A 218 -11.93 4.46 -0.44
CA TYR A 218 -12.93 4.47 -1.48
C TYR A 218 -12.82 3.17 -2.25
N TRP A 219 -13.95 2.66 -2.71
CA TRP A 219 -13.95 1.51 -3.60
C TRP A 219 -15.03 1.64 -4.64
N GLY A 220 -14.82 0.98 -5.78
CA GLY A 220 -15.80 0.87 -6.85
C GLY A 220 -15.72 -0.46 -7.58
N ILE A 221 -16.86 -0.88 -8.15
CA ILE A 221 -16.98 -2.06 -9.03
C ILE A 221 -17.74 -1.64 -10.28
N SER A 222 -17.25 -2.09 -11.44
CA SER A 222 -17.89 -1.98 -12.75
C SER A 222 -17.78 -3.33 -13.46
N TYR A 223 -18.80 -4.19 -13.31
CA TYR A 223 -18.81 -5.53 -13.90
C TYR A 223 -20.19 -5.87 -14.49
N GLY A 224 -20.25 -6.13 -15.79
CA GLY A 224 -21.51 -6.39 -16.50
C GLY A 224 -22.49 -5.21 -16.37
N ARG A 225 -23.59 -5.42 -15.63
CA ARG A 225 -24.59 -4.36 -15.33
C ARG A 225 -24.44 -3.76 -13.94
N VAL A 226 -23.48 -4.24 -13.16
CA VAL A 226 -23.26 -3.78 -11.79
C VAL A 226 -22.29 -2.60 -11.82
N MET A 227 -22.75 -1.46 -11.33
CA MET A 227 -21.93 -0.29 -11.04
C MET A 227 -22.22 0.17 -9.62
N GLN A 228 -21.20 0.11 -8.75
CA GLN A 228 -21.30 0.49 -7.35
C GLN A 228 -20.05 1.26 -6.93
N ILE A 229 -20.22 2.25 -6.06
CA ILE A 229 -19.14 3.02 -5.45
C ILE A 229 -19.50 3.35 -4.01
N SER A 230 -18.52 3.35 -3.11
CA SER A 230 -18.70 3.82 -1.74
C SER A 230 -17.40 4.36 -1.15
N SER A 231 -17.53 5.04 -0.01
CA SER A 231 -16.41 5.55 0.78
C SER A 231 -16.63 5.28 2.26
N SER A 232 -15.56 5.23 3.04
CA SER A 232 -15.62 5.01 4.48
C SER A 232 -14.42 5.67 5.18
N HIS A 233 -14.69 6.26 6.34
CA HIS A 233 -13.67 6.84 7.22
C HIS A 233 -13.25 5.78 8.26
N ARG A 234 -11.98 5.77 8.63
CA ARG A 234 -11.40 4.84 9.61
C ARG A 234 -11.05 5.50 10.92
#